data_AF-A0AB40B203-F1
#
_entry.id   AF-A0AB40B203-F1
#
_cell.length_a   1.000
_cell.length_b   1.000
_cell.length_c   1.000
_cell.angle_alpha   90.00
_cell.angle_beta   90.00
_cell.angle_gamma   90.00
#
_symmetry.space_group_name_H-M   'P 1'
#
loop_
_entity.id
_entity.type
_entity.pdbx_description
1 polymer ?
#
loop_
_entity_poly.entity_id
_entity_poly.type
_entity_poly.pdbx_seq_one_letter_code
_entity_poly.pdbx_strand_id
1 'polypeptide(L)'
;MGERGRNPVRRLVVCEVAPKKKADSAMKRARQAEKRRIYNKAKKSEAKTRMRKVFEELDALRKKSDAQSEEILPIEKLIAEAYSAIDKAVKGRALHRNTGAHRKSRLARSKKDVLIHHGWYTPVVTA
;
A
#
# COMPACT_ATOMS: atom_id res chain seq x y z
N MET A 1 -40.17 40.86 61.46
CA MET A 1 -39.91 39.56 60.81
C MET A 1 -40.76 39.49 59.54
N GLY A 2 -40.29 39.24 58.32
CA GLY A 2 -38.96 38.93 57.82
C GLY A 2 -38.86 39.39 56.35
N GLU A 3 -37.62 39.60 55.90
CA GLU A 3 -37.28 40.16 54.61
C GLU A 3 -37.72 39.24 53.46
N ARG A 4 -38.47 39.79 52.49
CA ARG A 4 -38.81 39.09 51.24
C ARG A 4 -37.52 38.87 50.45
N GLY A 5 -37.22 37.59 50.20
CA GLY A 5 -35.97 37.10 49.64
C GLY A 5 -35.54 37.79 48.35
N ARG A 6 -34.38 38.45 48.40
CA ARG A 6 -33.57 38.72 47.21
C ARG A 6 -32.85 37.43 46.85
N ASN A 7 -33.37 36.69 45.88
CA ASN A 7 -32.68 35.57 45.26
C ASN A 7 -31.49 36.14 44.45
N PRO A 8 -30.23 35.98 44.88
CA PRO A 8 -29.09 36.39 44.07
C PRO A 8 -28.86 35.31 43.02
N VAL A 9 -28.13 35.64 41.96
CA VAL A 9 -27.78 34.75 40.84
C VAL A 9 -28.94 34.31 39.94
N ARG A 10 -29.56 35.30 39.28
CA ARG A 10 -29.68 35.19 37.81
C ARG A 10 -28.25 35.11 37.27
N ARG A 11 -27.71 33.90 37.15
CA ARG A 11 -26.42 33.65 36.50
C ARG A 11 -26.61 34.11 35.05
N LEU A 12 -26.17 35.32 34.72
CA LEU A 12 -26.05 35.79 33.36
C LEU A 12 -25.16 34.77 32.65
N VAL A 13 -25.76 33.88 31.87
CA VAL A 13 -25.01 33.05 30.94
C VAL A 13 -24.54 34.03 29.88
N VAL A 14 -23.38 34.65 30.12
CA VAL A 14 -22.64 35.34 29.09
C VAL A 14 -22.32 34.25 28.07
N CYS A 15 -23.03 34.25 26.95
CA CYS A 15 -22.61 33.52 25.78
C CYS A 15 -21.29 34.15 25.34
N GLU A 16 -20.17 33.66 25.88
CA GLU A 16 -18.86 33.93 25.30
C GLU A 16 -18.90 33.33 23.89
N VAL A 17 -19.09 34.19 22.89
CA VAL A 17 -19.05 33.80 21.50
C VAL A 17 -17.64 33.32 21.23
N ALA A 18 -17.46 32.00 21.19
CA ALA A 18 -16.18 31.37 20.88
C ALA A 18 -15.56 32.09 19.67
N PRO A 19 -14.28 32.50 19.72
CA PRO A 19 -13.69 33.23 18.61
C PRO A 19 -13.87 32.38 17.37
N LYS A 20 -14.57 32.93 16.35
CA LYS A 20 -14.77 32.28 15.05
C LYS A 20 -13.41 32.12 14.38
N LYS A 21 -12.67 31.07 14.78
CA LYS A 21 -11.40 30.69 14.17
C LYS A 21 -11.73 30.34 12.73
N LYS A 22 -11.25 31.15 11.79
CA LYS A 22 -11.48 30.94 10.35
C LYS A 22 -11.09 29.51 10.00
N ALA A 23 -11.86 28.83 9.15
CA ALA A 23 -11.58 27.47 8.75
C ALA A 23 -10.17 27.39 8.15
N ASP A 24 -9.22 26.87 8.94
CA ASP A 24 -7.82 26.79 8.53
C ASP A 24 -7.68 25.64 7.52
N SER A 25 -7.76 26.03 6.24
CA SER A 25 -7.62 25.12 5.11
C SER A 25 -6.27 24.38 5.15
N ALA A 26 -5.20 25.01 5.67
CA ALA A 26 -3.89 24.39 5.80
C ALA A 26 -3.92 23.27 6.84
N MET A 27 -4.50 23.51 8.01
CA MET A 27 -4.66 22.49 9.05
C MET A 27 -5.52 21.30 8.58
N LYS A 28 -6.59 21.56 7.80
CA LYS A 28 -7.39 20.50 7.19
C LYS A 28 -6.58 19.66 6.20
N ARG A 29 -5.79 20.31 5.33
CA ARG A 29 -4.94 19.63 4.34
C ARG A 29 -3.86 18.79 5.02
N ALA A 30 -3.25 19.29 6.11
CA ALA A 30 -2.28 18.55 6.91
C ALA A 30 -2.88 17.26 7.48
N ARG A 31 -4.08 17.32 8.09
CA ARG A 31 -4.79 16.13 8.61
C ARG A 31 -5.13 15.13 7.51
N GLN A 32 -5.59 15.61 6.35
CA GLN A 32 -5.92 14.74 5.21
C GLN A 32 -4.66 14.08 4.62
N ALA A 33 -3.56 14.83 4.52
CA ALA A 33 -2.29 14.33 4.04
C ALA A 33 -1.76 13.22 4.94
N GLU A 34 -1.83 13.39 6.26
CA GLU A 34 -1.38 12.37 7.21
C GLU A 34 -2.18 11.07 7.08
N LYS A 35 -3.51 11.16 7.02
CA LYS A 35 -4.38 9.99 6.78
C LYS A 35 -4.03 9.27 5.48
N ARG A 36 -3.85 10.02 4.38
CA ARG A 36 -3.46 9.46 3.07
C ARG A 36 -2.05 8.87 3.10
N ARG A 37 -1.12 9.48 3.83
CA ARG A 37 0.27 9.02 3.98
C ARG A 37 0.30 7.63 4.61
N ILE A 38 -0.42 7.43 5.71
CA ILE A 38 -0.48 6.14 6.42
C ILE A 38 -1.07 5.05 5.50
N TYR A 39 -2.20 5.34 4.85
CA TYR A 39 -2.85 4.40 3.93
C TYR A 39 -1.94 4.02 2.74
N ASN A 40 -1.34 5.02 2.08
CA ASN A 40 -0.46 4.80 0.93
C ASN A 40 0.83 4.10 1.34
N LYS A 41 1.37 4.37 2.54
CA LYS A 41 2.53 3.67 3.09
C LYS A 41 2.24 2.18 3.21
N ALA A 42 1.11 1.81 3.82
CA ALA A 42 0.72 0.41 4.00
C ALA A 42 0.57 -0.32 2.65
N LYS A 43 -0.10 0.28 1.67
CA LYS A 43 -0.29 -0.31 0.33
C LYS A 43 1.03 -0.46 -0.43
N LYS A 44 1.93 0.53 -0.34
CA LYS A 44 3.26 0.46 -0.97
C LYS A 44 4.15 -0.59 -0.31
N SER A 45 4.12 -0.69 1.02
CA SER A 45 4.91 -1.69 1.76
C SER A 45 4.40 -3.10 1.50
N GLU A 46 3.07 -3.31 1.48
CA GLU A 46 2.46 -4.60 1.16
C GLU A 46 2.96 -5.13 -0.20
N ALA A 47 2.87 -4.31 -1.25
CA ALA A 47 3.36 -4.68 -2.57
C ALA A 47 4.88 -4.95 -2.57
N LYS A 48 5.68 -4.13 -1.87
CA LYS A 48 7.14 -4.32 -1.79
C LYS A 48 7.50 -5.64 -1.10
N THR A 49 6.83 -5.98 0.00
CA THR A 49 7.09 -7.20 0.76
C THR A 49 6.72 -8.45 -0.03
N ARG A 50 5.56 -8.48 -0.70
CA ARG A 50 5.16 -9.62 -1.54
C ARG A 50 6.11 -9.82 -2.71
N MET A 51 6.53 -8.73 -3.37
CA MET A 51 7.55 -8.80 -4.43
C MET A 51 8.89 -9.32 -3.92
N ARG A 52 9.32 -8.89 -2.71
CA ARG A 52 10.58 -9.35 -2.12
C ARG A 52 10.59 -10.86 -1.88
N LYS A 53 9.50 -11.41 -1.33
CA LYS A 53 9.35 -12.86 -1.14
C LYS A 53 9.51 -13.61 -2.46
N VAL A 54 8.88 -13.15 -3.53
CA VAL A 54 9.02 -13.78 -4.85
C VAL A 54 10.48 -13.76 -5.32
N PHE A 55 11.21 -12.66 -5.13
CA PHE A 55 12.62 -12.61 -5.53
C PHE A 55 13.51 -13.53 -4.66
N GLU A 56 13.26 -13.61 -3.36
CA GLU A 56 14.00 -14.51 -2.46
C GLU A 56 13.83 -15.99 -2.88
N GLU A 57 12.61 -16.41 -3.22
CA GLU A 57 12.34 -17.76 -3.72
C GLU A 57 12.95 -18.00 -5.11
N LEU A 58 12.87 -17.03 -6.03
CA LEU A 58 13.48 -17.13 -7.36
C LEU A 58 15.02 -17.21 -7.29
N ASP A 59 15.64 -16.44 -6.39
CA ASP A 59 17.08 -16.46 -6.19
C ASP A 59 17.54 -17.78 -5.54
N ALA A 60 16.73 -18.35 -4.64
CA ALA A 60 16.97 -19.68 -4.09
C ALA A 60 16.88 -20.76 -5.18
N LEU A 61 15.86 -20.69 -6.04
CA LEU A 61 15.67 -21.63 -7.15
C LEU A 61 16.79 -21.53 -8.19
N ARG A 62 17.31 -20.34 -8.46
CA ARG A 62 18.42 -20.13 -9.39
C ARG A 62 19.72 -20.77 -8.90
N LYS A 63 19.94 -20.83 -7.58
CA LYS A 63 21.15 -21.40 -6.97
C LYS A 63 21.12 -22.92 -6.86
N LYS A 64 19.93 -23.52 -6.80
CA LYS A 64 19.77 -24.98 -6.78
C LYS A 64 19.90 -25.53 -8.20
N SER A 65 20.79 -26.50 -8.40
CA SER A 65 21.00 -27.18 -9.69
C SER A 65 19.96 -28.26 -10.01
N ASP A 66 19.31 -28.83 -8.99
CA ASP A 66 18.42 -30.00 -9.12
C ASP A 66 16.92 -29.64 -9.01
N ALA A 67 16.55 -28.44 -9.46
CA ALA A 67 15.18 -27.98 -9.35
C ALA A 67 14.23 -28.89 -10.16
N GLN A 68 13.15 -29.35 -9.54
CA GLN A 68 12.07 -30.07 -10.22
C GLN A 68 10.97 -29.08 -10.66
N SER A 69 10.24 -29.45 -11.72
CA SER A 69 9.14 -28.62 -12.27
C SER A 69 8.05 -28.29 -11.23
N GLU A 70 7.93 -29.11 -10.19
CA GLU A 70 6.94 -28.92 -9.10
C GLU A 70 7.24 -27.72 -8.20
N GLU A 71 8.51 -27.29 -8.09
CA GLU A 71 8.89 -26.11 -7.28
C GLU A 71 8.39 -24.79 -7.90
N ILE A 72 7.89 -24.82 -9.14
CA ILE A 72 7.32 -23.66 -9.82
C ILE A 72 5.92 -23.32 -9.27
N LEU A 73 5.12 -24.32 -8.89
CA LEU A 73 3.72 -24.12 -8.49
C LEU A 73 3.58 -23.22 -7.23
N PRO A 74 4.40 -23.38 -6.17
CA PRO A 74 4.40 -22.44 -5.05
C PRO A 74 4.80 -21.01 -5.47
N ILE A 75 5.77 -20.86 -6.36
CA ILE A 75 6.23 -19.55 -6.84
C ILE A 75 5.12 -18.85 -7.64
N GLU A 76 4.36 -19.59 -8.44
CA GLU A 76 3.23 -19.03 -9.19
C GLU A 76 2.12 -18.50 -8.27
N LYS A 77 1.85 -19.21 -7.16
CA LYS A 77 0.92 -18.70 -6.12
C LYS A 77 1.43 -17.40 -5.52
N LEU A 78 2.72 -17.31 -5.19
CA LEU A 78 3.33 -16.08 -4.67
C LEU A 78 3.31 -14.93 -5.70
N ILE A 79 3.49 -15.24 -6.99
CA ILE A 79 3.37 -14.26 -8.08
C ILE A 79 1.93 -13.75 -8.18
N ALA A 80 0.92 -14.63 -8.09
CA ALA A 80 -0.49 -14.24 -8.12
C ALA A 80 -0.85 -13.32 -6.94
N GLU A 81 -0.36 -13.62 -5.74
CA GLU A 81 -0.49 -12.74 -4.58
C GLU A 81 0.17 -11.38 -4.79
N ALA A 82 1.37 -11.36 -5.36
CA ALA A 82 2.09 -10.13 -5.67
C ALA A 82 1.34 -9.28 -6.70
N TYR A 83 0.77 -9.89 -7.74
CA TYR A 83 -0.07 -9.20 -8.73
C TYR A 83 -1.33 -8.62 -8.09
N SER A 84 -2.02 -9.38 -7.24
CA SER A 84 -3.19 -8.90 -6.49
C SER A 84 -2.84 -7.68 -5.64
N ALA A 85 -1.71 -7.70 -4.92
CA ALA A 85 -1.26 -6.59 -4.09
C ALA A 85 -0.91 -5.35 -4.92
N ILE A 86 -0.25 -5.52 -6.07
CA ILE A 86 0.09 -4.43 -7.00
C ILE A 86 -1.19 -3.78 -7.55
N ASP A 87 -2.16 -4.58 -8.00
CA ASP A 87 -3.39 -4.07 -8.59
C ASP A 87 -4.28 -3.37 -7.58
N LYS A 88 -4.33 -3.87 -6.34
CA LYS A 88 -4.99 -3.20 -5.23
C LYS A 88 -4.32 -1.84 -4.93
N ALA A 89 -3.01 -1.75 -5.00
CA ALA A 89 -2.28 -0.49 -4.82
C ALA A 89 -2.49 0.50 -5.97
N VAL A 90 -2.67 0.02 -7.21
CA VAL A 90 -3.03 0.85 -8.38
C VAL A 90 -4.48 1.34 -8.25
N LYS A 91 -5.43 0.47 -7.90
CA LYS A 91 -6.84 0.83 -7.67
C LYS A 91 -6.98 1.88 -6.56
N GLY A 92 -6.21 1.73 -5.48
CA GLY A 92 -6.15 2.70 -4.38
C GLY A 92 -5.42 4.01 -4.70
N ARG A 93 -4.96 4.23 -5.94
CA ARG A 93 -4.13 5.37 -6.38
C ARG A 93 -2.86 5.57 -5.55
N ALA A 94 -2.42 4.55 -4.81
CA ALA A 94 -1.15 4.57 -4.09
C ALA A 94 0.03 4.41 -5.06
N LEU A 95 -0.19 3.74 -6.20
CA LEU A 95 0.74 3.62 -7.33
C LEU A 95 0.09 4.09 -8.62
N HIS A 96 0.90 4.67 -9.51
CA HIS A 96 0.47 4.97 -10.88
C HIS A 96 0.41 3.68 -11.72
N ARG A 97 -0.49 3.64 -12.70
CA ARG A 97 -0.70 2.48 -13.59
C ARG A 97 0.59 2.00 -14.26
N ASN A 98 1.44 2.92 -14.74
CA ASN A 98 2.71 2.58 -15.37
C ASN A 98 3.67 1.94 -14.35
N THR A 99 3.72 2.47 -13.11
CA THR A 99 4.53 1.89 -12.05
C THR A 99 4.07 0.48 -11.69
N GLY A 100 2.76 0.23 -11.67
CA GLY A 100 2.21 -1.12 -11.51
C GLY A 100 2.64 -2.05 -12.65
N ALA A 101 2.51 -1.60 -13.90
CA ALA A 101 2.91 -2.37 -15.09
C ALA A 101 4.41 -2.70 -15.08
N HIS A 102 5.29 -1.74 -14.76
CA HIS A 102 6.73 -1.98 -14.64
C HIS A 102 7.05 -3.03 -13.58
N ARG A 103 6.35 -3.02 -12.43
CA ARG A 103 6.57 -4.03 -11.37
C ARG A 103 6.15 -5.43 -11.81
N LYS A 104 5.01 -5.55 -12.51
CA LYS A 104 4.57 -6.84 -13.07
C LYS A 104 5.54 -7.35 -14.13
N SER A 105 5.96 -6.47 -15.04
CA SER A 105 6.95 -6.79 -16.07
C SER A 105 8.26 -7.28 -15.45
N ARG A 106 8.73 -6.65 -14.37
CA ARG A 106 9.94 -7.08 -13.66
C ARG A 106 9.81 -8.51 -13.10
N LEU A 107 8.71 -8.84 -12.43
CA LEU A 107 8.47 -10.21 -11.92
C LEU A 107 8.42 -11.24 -13.05
N ALA A 108 7.74 -10.90 -14.16
CA ALA A 108 7.65 -11.78 -15.32
C ALA A 108 9.01 -12.01 -15.99
N ARG A 109 9.85 -10.97 -16.10
CA ARG A 109 11.23 -11.08 -16.61
C ARG A 109 12.07 -11.98 -15.71
N SER A 110 12.08 -11.75 -14.41
CA SER A 110 12.84 -12.60 -13.47
C SER A 110 12.39 -14.07 -13.51
N LYS A 111 11.09 -14.36 -13.66
CA LYS A 111 10.61 -15.72 -13.89
C LYS A 111 11.20 -16.32 -15.16
N LYS A 112 11.14 -15.59 -16.29
CA LYS A 112 11.68 -16.05 -17.57
C LYS A 112 13.18 -16.32 -17.51
N ASP A 113 13.94 -15.45 -16.84
CA ASP A 113 15.39 -15.61 -16.69
C ASP A 113 15.75 -16.91 -15.96
N VAL A 114 15.00 -17.26 -14.91
CA VAL A 114 15.19 -18.53 -14.18
C VAL A 114 14.82 -19.73 -15.05
N LEU A 115 13.76 -19.65 -15.84
CA LEU A 115 13.38 -20.72 -16.77
C LEU A 115 14.44 -20.94 -17.87
N ILE A 116 15.04 -19.87 -18.38
CA ILE A 116 16.14 -19.95 -19.36
C ILE A 116 17.39 -20.54 -18.71
N HIS A 117 17.72 -20.13 -17.47
CA HIS A 117 18.88 -20.64 -16.74
C HIS A 117 18.84 -22.16 -16.55
N HIS A 118 17.66 -22.71 -16.23
CA HIS A 118 17.45 -24.15 -16.07
C HIS A 118 17.19 -24.89 -17.39
N GLY A 119 17.18 -24.18 -18.51
CA GLY A 119 16.99 -24.77 -19.85
C GLY A 119 15.55 -25.21 -20.17
N TRP A 120 14.56 -24.89 -19.33
CA TRP A 120 13.16 -25.27 -19.54
C TRP A 120 12.42 -24.40 -20.56
N TYR A 121 13.00 -23.25 -20.91
CA TYR A 121 12.42 -22.35 -21.89
C TYR A 121 13.51 -21.73 -22.76
N THR A 122 13.41 -21.97 -24.06
CA THR A 122 14.20 -21.28 -25.09
C THR A 122 13.25 -20.39 -25.88
N PRO A 123 13.42 -19.06 -25.85
CA PRO A 123 12.59 -18.18 -26.66
C PRO A 123 12.93 -18.42 -28.14
N VAL A 124 11.92 -18.77 -28.93
CA VAL A 124 12.04 -18.75 -30.39
C VAL A 124 12.18 -17.29 -30.81
N VAL A 125 13.33 -16.94 -31.39
CA VAL A 125 13.56 -15.62 -31.96
C VAL A 125 12.66 -15.48 -33.17
N THR A 126 11.60 -14.70 -33.02
CA THR A 126 10.73 -14.28 -34.13
C THR A 126 11.29 -12.95 -34.61
N ALA A 127 11.77 -12.94 -35.86
CA ALA A 127 12.33 -11.79 -36.55
C ALA A 127 11.26 -10.72 -36.85
#